data_AF-A0AAV5GQE0-F1
#
_entry.id   AF-A0AAV5GQE0-F1
#
_cell.length_a   1.000
_cell.length_b   1.000
_cell.length_c   1.000
_cell.angle_alpha   90.00
_cell.angle_beta   90.00
_cell.angle_gamma   90.00
#
_symmetry.space_group_name_H-M   'P 1'
#
loop_
_entity.id
_entity.type
_entity.pdbx_description
1 polymer ?
#
loop_
_entity_poly.entity_id
_entity_poly.type
_entity_poly.pdbx_seq_one_letter_code
_entity_poly.pdbx_strand_id
1 'polypeptide(L)'
;MAPAPSSAAQGAGAPCAARTKRDKADLIAEHLGFSAERFATQGMDLANRTMYTATAKVEQSLQKLVDDGVEGFDEDEVQRGIYRLETLLEDAIDTRFDLFEIFVLRNTFTFADDLLPYIVLPHHEHLDPSLQGADEPTLAEYEEELRLYEDELQKEHELACAELFVKARHAKAVEQAELVGYLKPPGKLDAATSSPSDRARILSSQLTLLQTHLASLLSTPTPPRTSSSAAGPAAPGGAADTDVAPWAASRSAFVNWAAGVKAGGPSSAAAAAGGEGAAGKAASGQQQQEDAIVAQLRQQADETGSAGDAKALLGLTKAAK
;
A
#
# COMPACT_ATOMS: atom_id res chain seq x y z
N MET A 1 -40.16 75.66 -23.84
CA MET A 1 -40.72 74.56 -23.04
C MET A 1 -40.86 73.35 -23.95
N ALA A 2 -39.84 72.51 -23.99
CA ALA A 2 -39.84 71.17 -24.58
C ALA A 2 -38.64 70.45 -23.93
N PRO A 3 -38.84 69.31 -23.24
CA PRO A 3 -37.87 68.76 -22.31
C PRO A 3 -36.79 67.92 -23.01
N ALA A 4 -35.58 67.98 -22.44
CA ALA A 4 -34.48 67.07 -22.75
C ALA A 4 -34.78 65.64 -22.26
N PRO A 5 -34.36 64.58 -22.96
CA PRO A 5 -34.40 63.23 -22.43
C PRO A 5 -33.26 63.02 -21.42
N SER A 6 -33.65 62.86 -20.16
CA SER A 6 -32.81 62.40 -19.06
C SER A 6 -32.58 60.89 -19.16
N SER A 7 -31.29 60.51 -19.18
CA SER A 7 -30.69 59.35 -18.50
C SER A 7 -31.63 58.25 -17.99
N ALA A 8 -31.52 57.05 -18.57
CA ALA A 8 -31.42 55.75 -17.86
C ALA A 8 -31.56 54.59 -18.86
N ALA A 9 -30.47 54.18 -19.50
CA ALA A 9 -30.34 52.81 -20.00
C ALA A 9 -29.04 52.29 -19.40
N GLN A 10 -29.23 51.58 -18.28
CA GLN A 10 -28.21 50.94 -17.49
C GLN A 10 -27.37 50.01 -18.37
N GLY A 11 -26.06 50.00 -18.12
CA GLY A 11 -25.14 49.07 -18.75
C GLY A 11 -25.54 47.64 -18.43
N ALA A 12 -26.03 46.92 -19.43
CA ALA A 12 -25.95 45.47 -19.46
C ALA A 12 -24.47 45.12 -19.59
N GLY A 13 -23.80 44.95 -18.45
CA GLY A 13 -22.44 44.43 -18.41
C GLY A 13 -22.40 43.11 -19.16
N ALA A 14 -21.42 42.96 -20.05
CA ALA A 14 -21.19 41.72 -20.78
C ALA A 14 -21.29 40.53 -19.81
N PRO A 15 -22.05 39.47 -20.14
CA PRO A 15 -22.09 38.29 -19.29
C PRO A 15 -20.66 37.83 -19.08
N CYS A 16 -20.24 37.75 -17.81
CA CYS A 16 -18.93 37.25 -17.45
C CYS A 16 -18.75 35.91 -18.16
N ALA A 17 -17.67 35.72 -18.93
CA ALA A 17 -17.48 34.55 -19.79
C ALA A 17 -17.64 33.21 -19.05
N ALA A 18 -17.45 33.19 -17.73
CA ALA A 18 -17.71 32.04 -16.87
C ALA A 18 -19.20 31.64 -16.81
N ARG A 19 -20.12 32.60 -16.79
CA ARG A 19 -21.56 32.35 -16.76
C ARG A 19 -22.03 31.72 -18.06
N THR A 20 -21.64 32.28 -19.20
CA THR A 20 -21.96 31.74 -20.53
C THR A 20 -21.46 30.30 -20.70
N LYS A 21 -20.26 29.98 -20.20
CA LYS A 21 -19.73 28.61 -20.21
C LYS A 21 -20.59 27.64 -19.40
N ARG A 22 -21.09 28.08 -18.24
CA ARG A 22 -21.97 27.27 -17.39
C ARG A 22 -23.32 27.05 -18.05
N ASP A 23 -23.95 28.11 -18.54
CA ASP A 23 -25.24 28.03 -19.23
C ASP A 23 -25.17 27.08 -20.44
N LYS A 24 -24.05 27.08 -21.18
CA LYS A 24 -23.80 26.12 -22.26
C LYS A 24 -23.70 24.68 -21.77
N ALA A 25 -22.92 24.45 -20.71
CA ALA A 25 -22.73 23.12 -20.15
C ALA A 25 -24.06 22.55 -19.64
N ASP A 26 -24.87 23.39 -18.98
CA ASP A 26 -26.18 23.01 -18.43
C ASP A 26 -27.16 22.67 -19.57
N LEU A 27 -27.23 23.49 -20.63
CA LEU A 27 -28.07 23.20 -21.80
C LEU A 27 -27.70 21.90 -22.51
N ILE A 28 -26.40 21.62 -22.65
CA ILE A 28 -25.91 20.36 -23.24
C ILE A 28 -26.26 19.19 -22.33
N ALA A 29 -26.02 19.32 -21.03
CA ALA A 29 -26.30 18.28 -20.05
C ALA A 29 -27.80 17.97 -19.97
N GLU A 30 -28.64 18.99 -20.06
CA GLU A 30 -30.09 18.87 -20.10
C GLU A 30 -30.58 18.18 -21.38
N HIS A 31 -30.03 18.55 -22.54
CA HIS A 31 -30.39 17.93 -23.81
C HIS A 31 -29.99 16.45 -23.88
N LEU A 32 -28.77 16.13 -23.44
CA LEU A 32 -28.21 14.78 -23.54
C LEU A 32 -28.57 13.88 -22.35
N GLY A 33 -29.00 14.46 -21.23
CA GLY A 33 -29.22 13.76 -19.96
C GLY A 33 -27.93 13.37 -19.23
N PHE A 34 -26.76 13.83 -19.71
CA PHE A 34 -25.47 13.60 -19.09
C PHE A 34 -24.50 14.76 -19.38
N SER A 35 -23.55 15.00 -18.47
CA SER A 35 -22.47 15.96 -18.71
C SER A 35 -21.51 15.45 -19.78
N ALA A 36 -21.11 16.32 -20.71
CA ALA A 36 -20.11 16.04 -21.73
C ALA A 36 -18.77 15.54 -21.15
N GLU A 37 -18.38 16.03 -19.96
CA GLU A 37 -17.19 15.57 -19.24
C GLU A 37 -17.31 14.08 -18.85
N ARG A 38 -18.48 13.68 -18.32
CA ARG A 38 -18.75 12.27 -17.97
C ARG A 38 -18.61 11.35 -19.17
N PHE A 39 -19.00 11.78 -20.36
CA PHE A 39 -18.85 10.96 -21.57
C PHE A 39 -17.38 10.67 -21.88
N ALA A 40 -16.50 11.69 -21.77
CA ALA A 40 -15.07 11.51 -21.99
C ALA A 40 -14.44 10.60 -20.93
N THR A 41 -14.74 10.84 -19.64
CA THR A 41 -14.25 10.01 -18.53
C THR A 41 -14.68 8.55 -18.69
N GLN A 42 -15.96 8.29 -19.00
CA GLN A 42 -16.45 6.93 -19.23
C GLN A 42 -15.79 6.27 -20.45
N GLY A 43 -15.46 7.04 -21.47
CA GLY A 43 -14.69 6.57 -22.62
C GLY A 43 -13.30 6.08 -22.23
N MET A 44 -12.59 6.84 -21.38
CA MET A 44 -11.28 6.46 -20.84
C MET A 44 -11.37 5.22 -19.95
N ASP A 45 -12.33 5.16 -19.03
CA ASP A 45 -12.55 4.00 -18.15
C ASP A 45 -12.81 2.72 -18.96
N LEU A 46 -13.62 2.84 -20.02
CA LEU A 46 -13.91 1.73 -20.92
C LEU A 46 -12.66 1.30 -21.70
N ALA A 47 -11.86 2.25 -22.19
CA ALA A 47 -10.61 1.95 -22.90
C ALA A 47 -9.63 1.20 -22.00
N ASN A 48 -9.42 1.67 -20.77
CA ASN A 48 -8.53 1.03 -19.80
C ASN A 48 -9.02 -0.37 -19.43
N ARG A 49 -10.32 -0.51 -19.14
CA ARG A 49 -10.90 -1.82 -18.82
C ARG A 49 -10.78 -2.80 -19.97
N THR A 50 -11.03 -2.36 -21.21
CA THR A 50 -10.93 -3.23 -22.39
C THR A 50 -9.49 -3.59 -22.70
N MET A 51 -8.54 -2.67 -22.50
CA MET A 51 -7.11 -2.94 -22.60
C MET A 51 -6.70 -4.05 -21.64
N TYR A 52 -6.90 -3.89 -20.32
CA TYR A 52 -6.51 -4.93 -19.34
C TYR A 52 -7.21 -6.27 -19.60
N THR A 53 -8.48 -6.23 -20.01
CA THR A 53 -9.22 -7.47 -20.36
C THR A 53 -8.63 -8.14 -21.60
N ALA A 54 -8.17 -7.37 -22.59
CA ALA A 54 -7.55 -7.89 -23.79
C ALA A 54 -6.16 -8.44 -23.50
N THR A 55 -5.34 -7.72 -22.73
CA THR A 55 -3.98 -8.17 -22.39
C THR A 55 -4.01 -9.43 -21.54
N ALA A 56 -4.93 -9.55 -20.58
CA ALA A 56 -5.14 -10.78 -19.83
C ALA A 56 -5.53 -11.99 -20.71
N LYS A 57 -6.30 -11.77 -21.78
CA LYS A 57 -6.61 -12.84 -22.75
C LYS A 57 -5.40 -13.22 -23.60
N VAL A 58 -4.56 -12.25 -23.95
CA VAL A 58 -3.29 -12.50 -24.65
C VAL A 58 -2.34 -13.29 -23.74
N GLU A 59 -2.18 -12.88 -22.49
CA GLU A 59 -1.41 -13.59 -21.46
C GLU A 59 -1.89 -15.03 -21.31
N GLN A 60 -3.19 -15.24 -21.12
CA GLN A 60 -3.76 -16.58 -21.01
C GLN A 60 -3.51 -17.43 -22.28
N SER A 61 -3.54 -16.82 -23.46
CA SER A 61 -3.26 -17.53 -24.71
C SER A 61 -1.78 -17.88 -24.86
N LEU A 62 -0.88 -17.00 -24.45
CA LEU A 62 0.57 -17.23 -24.51
C LEU A 62 1.00 -18.25 -23.45
N GLN A 63 0.42 -18.19 -22.25
CA GLN A 63 0.69 -19.15 -21.19
C GLN A 63 0.34 -20.58 -21.62
N LYS A 64 -0.74 -20.79 -22.36
CA LYS A 64 -1.07 -22.11 -22.93
C LYS A 64 0.02 -22.65 -23.85
N LEU A 65 0.67 -21.78 -24.64
CA LEU A 65 1.75 -22.19 -25.54
C LEU A 65 3.03 -22.53 -24.77
N VAL A 66 3.28 -21.85 -23.65
CA VAL A 66 4.35 -22.17 -22.70
C VAL A 66 4.08 -23.54 -22.06
N ASP A 67 2.86 -23.76 -21.58
CA ASP A 67 2.44 -25.03 -20.96
C ASP A 67 2.50 -26.21 -21.96
N ASP A 68 2.17 -25.96 -23.22
CA ASP A 68 2.27 -26.93 -24.33
C ASP A 68 3.72 -27.21 -24.76
N GLY A 69 4.71 -26.47 -24.21
CA GLY A 69 6.13 -26.68 -24.46
C GLY A 69 6.57 -26.34 -25.89
N VAL A 70 5.91 -25.38 -26.53
CA VAL A 70 6.26 -24.93 -27.89
C VAL A 70 7.64 -24.26 -27.85
N GLU A 71 8.57 -24.73 -28.69
CA GLU A 71 9.92 -24.13 -28.78
C GLU A 71 9.85 -22.63 -29.10
N GLY A 72 10.56 -21.82 -28.30
CA GLY A 72 10.63 -20.37 -28.45
C GLY A 72 9.67 -19.56 -27.58
N PHE A 73 8.86 -20.21 -26.73
CA PHE A 73 8.02 -19.55 -25.72
C PHE A 73 8.55 -19.84 -24.32
N ASP A 74 9.47 -19.00 -23.85
CA ASP A 74 9.95 -19.02 -22.46
C ASP A 74 9.02 -18.16 -21.57
N GLU A 75 8.63 -18.68 -20.40
CA GLU A 75 7.74 -18.02 -19.44
C GLU A 75 8.21 -16.59 -19.08
N ASP A 76 9.50 -16.44 -18.77
CA ASP A 76 10.12 -15.15 -18.44
C ASP A 76 10.10 -14.16 -19.60
N GLU A 77 10.24 -14.63 -20.85
CA GLU A 77 10.20 -13.76 -22.02
C GLU A 77 8.78 -13.31 -22.33
N VAL A 78 7.81 -14.23 -22.23
CA VAL A 78 6.38 -13.95 -22.39
C VAL A 78 5.94 -12.91 -21.36
N GLN A 79 6.24 -13.09 -20.07
CA GLN A 79 5.82 -12.14 -19.04
C GLN A 79 6.43 -10.75 -19.23
N ARG A 80 7.72 -10.69 -19.58
CA ARG A 80 8.39 -9.41 -19.88
C ARG A 80 7.82 -8.74 -21.13
N GLY A 81 7.44 -9.52 -22.14
CA GLY A 81 6.81 -9.04 -23.37
C GLY A 81 5.43 -8.44 -23.09
N ILE A 82 4.60 -9.14 -22.30
CA ILE A 82 3.27 -8.70 -21.90
C ILE A 82 3.36 -7.42 -21.07
N TYR A 83 4.23 -7.37 -20.07
CA TYR A 83 4.41 -6.15 -19.25
C TYR A 83 4.82 -4.94 -20.10
N ARG A 84 5.74 -5.13 -21.05
CA ARG A 84 6.13 -4.05 -21.99
C ARG A 84 4.98 -3.63 -22.91
N LEU A 85 4.17 -4.58 -23.34
CA LEU A 85 2.99 -4.31 -24.16
C LEU A 85 1.95 -3.51 -23.36
N GLU A 86 1.71 -3.87 -22.09
CA GLU A 86 0.82 -3.13 -21.19
C GLU A 86 1.28 -1.70 -21.01
N THR A 87 2.54 -1.48 -20.62
CA THR A 87 3.08 -0.12 -20.45
C THR A 87 3.01 0.71 -21.74
N LEU A 88 3.26 0.08 -22.90
CA LEU A 88 3.14 0.76 -24.19
C LEU A 88 1.69 1.14 -24.52
N LEU A 89 0.74 0.25 -24.22
CA LEU A 89 -0.67 0.50 -24.46
C LEU A 89 -1.23 1.54 -23.48
N GLU A 90 -0.80 1.54 -22.23
CA GLU A 90 -1.14 2.58 -21.23
C GLU A 90 -0.72 3.96 -21.74
N ASP A 91 0.55 4.15 -22.09
CA ASP A 91 1.07 5.43 -22.60
C ASP A 91 0.33 5.88 -23.88
N ALA A 92 0.07 4.94 -24.78
CA ALA A 92 -0.65 5.21 -26.03
C ALA A 92 -2.12 5.56 -25.80
N ILE A 93 -2.81 4.85 -24.89
CA ILE A 93 -4.22 5.10 -24.58
C ILE A 93 -4.35 6.43 -23.85
N ASP A 94 -3.57 6.68 -22.81
CA ASP A 94 -3.60 7.94 -22.05
C ASP A 94 -3.39 9.14 -22.98
N THR A 95 -2.32 9.12 -23.79
CA THR A 95 -2.02 10.24 -24.71
C THR A 95 -3.14 10.46 -25.75
N ARG A 96 -3.72 9.38 -26.28
CA ARG A 96 -4.75 9.50 -27.33
C ARG A 96 -6.12 9.85 -26.75
N PHE A 97 -6.44 9.36 -25.56
CA PHE A 97 -7.69 9.65 -24.88
C PHE A 97 -7.70 11.05 -24.27
N ASP A 98 -6.56 11.59 -23.82
CA ASP A 98 -6.42 13.01 -23.45
C ASP A 98 -6.74 13.92 -24.65
N LEU A 99 -6.20 13.60 -25.83
CA LEU A 99 -6.49 14.34 -27.06
C LEU A 99 -7.95 14.18 -27.50
N PHE A 100 -8.52 13.00 -27.32
CA PHE A 100 -9.93 12.74 -27.59
C PHE A 100 -10.83 13.54 -26.66
N GLU A 101 -10.56 13.59 -25.36
CA GLU A 101 -11.31 14.39 -24.39
C GLU A 101 -11.31 15.86 -24.79
N ILE A 102 -10.12 16.42 -25.06
CA ILE A 102 -9.99 17.81 -25.50
C ILE A 102 -10.77 18.03 -26.79
N PHE A 103 -10.66 17.11 -27.77
CA PHE A 103 -11.33 17.24 -29.05
C PHE A 103 -12.85 17.24 -28.89
N VAL A 104 -13.39 16.32 -28.10
CA VAL A 104 -14.82 16.14 -27.89
C VAL A 104 -15.43 17.32 -27.14
N LEU A 105 -14.79 17.77 -26.06
CA LEU A 105 -15.26 18.92 -25.28
C LEU A 105 -15.16 20.24 -26.05
N ARG A 106 -14.17 20.35 -26.96
CA ARG A 106 -13.95 21.58 -27.72
C ARG A 106 -14.72 21.64 -29.04
N ASN A 107 -15.03 20.52 -29.69
CA ASN A 107 -15.60 20.52 -31.05
C ASN A 107 -16.96 19.84 -31.15
N THR A 108 -17.20 18.77 -30.40
CA THR A 108 -18.45 17.99 -30.51
C THR A 108 -19.53 18.55 -29.59
N PHE A 109 -19.20 18.74 -28.30
CA PHE A 109 -20.12 19.28 -27.30
C PHE A 109 -19.93 20.79 -27.13
N THR A 110 -20.01 21.52 -28.24
CA THR A 110 -19.94 22.98 -28.22
C THR A 110 -20.81 23.60 -29.30
N PHE A 111 -21.17 24.85 -29.08
CA PHE A 111 -21.81 25.71 -30.07
C PHE A 111 -21.37 27.16 -29.84
N ALA A 112 -21.53 28.03 -30.83
CA ALA A 112 -21.10 29.42 -30.73
C ALA A 112 -21.93 30.20 -29.67
N ASP A 113 -21.29 31.11 -28.94
CA ASP A 113 -21.93 31.90 -27.86
C ASP A 113 -23.17 32.66 -28.35
N ASP A 114 -23.15 33.14 -29.60
CA ASP A 114 -24.21 33.93 -30.20
C ASP A 114 -25.53 33.13 -30.41
N LEU A 115 -25.46 31.80 -30.44
CA LEU A 115 -26.61 30.92 -30.62
C LEU A 115 -27.33 30.58 -29.31
N LEU A 116 -26.67 30.78 -28.16
CA LEU A 116 -27.23 30.45 -26.84
C LEU A 116 -28.65 30.99 -26.60
N PRO A 117 -28.98 32.27 -26.87
CA PRO A 117 -30.34 32.78 -26.63
C PRO A 117 -31.40 32.24 -27.60
N TYR A 118 -31.00 31.60 -28.70
CA TYR A 118 -31.92 31.06 -29.71
C TYR A 118 -32.14 29.54 -29.57
N ILE A 119 -31.36 28.88 -28.72
CA ILE A 119 -31.50 27.45 -28.45
C ILE A 119 -32.58 27.26 -27.40
N VAL A 120 -33.69 26.65 -27.80
CA VAL A 120 -34.82 26.29 -26.93
C VAL A 120 -35.01 24.78 -27.01
N LEU A 121 -35.00 24.11 -25.87
CA LEU A 121 -35.23 22.67 -25.80
C LEU A 121 -36.74 22.38 -25.86
N PRO A 122 -37.18 21.20 -26.33
CA PRO A 122 -38.60 20.89 -26.48
C PRO A 122 -39.41 21.03 -25.18
N HIS A 123 -38.81 20.68 -24.04
CA HIS A 123 -39.44 20.82 -22.74
C HIS A 123 -39.44 22.26 -22.20
N HIS A 124 -38.75 23.20 -22.85
CA HIS A 124 -38.79 24.63 -22.52
C HIS A 124 -40.02 25.35 -23.10
N GLU A 125 -40.66 24.78 -24.12
CA GLU A 125 -41.76 25.43 -24.85
C GLU A 125 -43.05 25.59 -24.02
N HIS A 126 -43.18 24.81 -22.93
CA HIS A 126 -44.39 24.77 -22.09
C HIS A 126 -44.15 25.30 -20.67
N LEU A 127 -43.03 25.97 -20.39
CA LEU A 127 -42.85 26.61 -19.08
C LEU A 127 -43.75 27.83 -18.98
N ASP A 128 -44.74 27.76 -18.09
CA ASP A 128 -45.54 28.92 -17.70
C ASP A 128 -44.75 29.76 -16.69
N PRO A 129 -44.34 31.01 -17.03
CA PRO A 129 -43.58 31.86 -16.13
C PRO A 129 -44.38 32.26 -14.87
N SER A 130 -45.69 32.02 -14.84
CA SER A 130 -46.52 32.26 -13.66
C SER A 130 -46.35 31.22 -12.54
N LEU A 131 -45.75 30.05 -12.84
CA LEU A 131 -45.51 28.97 -11.88
C LEU A 131 -44.13 29.06 -11.20
N GLN A 132 -43.34 30.08 -11.52
CA GLN A 132 -42.00 30.26 -10.96
C GLN A 132 -42.08 30.47 -9.43
N GLY A 133 -41.57 29.52 -8.65
CA GLY A 133 -41.59 29.54 -7.19
C GLY A 133 -42.86 28.97 -6.53
N ALA A 134 -43.80 28.43 -7.31
CA ALA A 134 -44.99 27.78 -6.75
C ALA A 134 -44.67 26.50 -5.96
N ASP A 135 -43.64 25.77 -6.41
CA ASP A 135 -43.24 24.47 -5.86
C ASP A 135 -42.16 24.58 -4.76
N GLU A 136 -41.74 25.79 -4.40
CA GLU A 136 -40.70 26.03 -3.39
C GLU A 136 -40.97 25.37 -2.02
N PRO A 137 -42.20 25.35 -1.46
CA PRO A 137 -42.44 24.62 -0.22
C PRO A 137 -42.32 23.10 -0.39
N THR A 138 -42.74 22.55 -1.53
CA THR A 138 -42.66 21.12 -1.82
C THR A 138 -41.21 20.69 -2.07
N LEU A 139 -40.41 21.51 -2.75
CA LEU A 139 -38.97 21.33 -2.90
C LEU A 139 -38.26 21.33 -1.54
N ALA A 140 -38.62 22.25 -0.64
CA ALA A 140 -38.05 22.28 0.70
C ALA A 140 -38.37 20.99 1.51
N GLU A 141 -39.59 20.47 1.40
CA GLU A 141 -39.97 19.18 1.99
C GLU A 141 -39.10 18.04 1.42
N TYR A 142 -38.92 17.97 0.09
CA TYR A 142 -38.07 16.95 -0.53
C TYR A 142 -36.58 17.09 -0.17
N GLU A 143 -36.07 18.31 -0.03
CA GLU A 143 -34.69 18.56 0.41
C GLU A 143 -34.47 18.09 1.86
N GLU A 144 -35.46 18.29 2.74
CA GLU A 144 -35.43 17.75 4.10
C GLU A 144 -35.46 16.22 4.12
N GLU A 145 -36.33 15.60 3.31
CA GLU A 145 -36.37 14.15 3.16
C GLU A 145 -35.03 13.59 2.64
N LEU A 146 -34.44 14.20 1.60
CA LEU A 146 -33.13 13.81 1.06
C LEU A 146 -32.03 13.90 2.13
N ARG A 147 -32.02 14.95 2.95
CA ARG A 147 -31.06 15.07 4.06
C ARG A 147 -31.20 13.95 5.08
N LEU A 148 -32.44 13.57 5.42
CA LEU A 148 -32.66 12.45 6.34
C LEU A 148 -32.15 11.13 5.73
N TYR A 149 -32.38 10.91 4.44
CA TYR A 149 -31.85 9.74 3.74
C TYR A 149 -30.32 9.73 3.67
N GLU A 150 -29.68 10.88 3.44
CA GLU A 150 -28.21 10.99 3.46
C GLU A 150 -27.64 10.67 4.85
N ASP A 151 -28.28 11.15 5.92
CA ASP A 151 -27.89 10.87 7.30
C ASP A 151 -28.05 9.38 7.65
N GLU A 152 -29.10 8.72 7.14
CA GLU A 152 -29.28 7.28 7.29
C GLU A 152 -28.18 6.50 6.56
N LEU A 153 -27.88 6.87 5.31
CA LEU A 153 -26.85 6.23 4.51
C LEU A 153 -25.44 6.41 5.13
N GLN A 154 -25.16 7.56 5.73
CA GLN A 154 -23.91 7.79 6.45
C GLN A 154 -23.77 6.83 7.65
N LYS A 155 -24.84 6.63 8.42
CA LYS A 155 -24.84 5.67 9.54
C LYS A 155 -24.65 4.24 9.06
N GLU A 156 -25.25 3.88 7.94
CA GLU A 156 -25.03 2.56 7.33
C GLU A 156 -23.57 2.37 6.88
N HIS A 157 -22.97 3.39 6.27
CA HIS A 157 -21.57 3.36 5.88
C HIS A 157 -20.62 3.25 7.09
N GLU A 158 -20.90 3.98 8.17
CA GLU A 158 -20.17 3.85 9.43
C GLU A 158 -20.30 2.46 10.05
N LEU A 159 -21.50 1.88 10.04
CA LEU A 159 -21.75 0.53 10.51
C LEU A 159 -20.98 -0.49 9.66
N ALA A 160 -21.00 -0.35 8.34
CA ALA A 160 -20.25 -1.21 7.43
C ALA A 160 -18.74 -1.16 7.71
N CYS A 161 -18.19 0.04 7.94
CA CYS A 161 -16.81 0.22 8.37
C CYS A 161 -16.52 -0.49 9.71
N ALA A 162 -17.42 -0.35 10.70
CA ALA A 162 -17.27 -1.00 12.00
C ALA A 162 -17.36 -2.54 11.89
N GLU A 163 -18.23 -3.06 11.04
CA GLU A 163 -18.33 -4.50 10.77
C GLU A 163 -17.03 -5.05 10.17
N LEU A 164 -16.45 -4.36 9.19
CA LEU A 164 -15.18 -4.77 8.59
C LEU A 164 -14.06 -4.78 9.64
N PHE A 165 -14.02 -3.78 10.53
CA PHE A 165 -13.07 -3.75 11.64
C PHE A 165 -13.25 -4.94 12.59
N VAL A 166 -14.48 -5.25 12.98
CA VAL A 166 -14.78 -6.39 13.86
C VAL A 166 -14.44 -7.72 13.17
N LYS A 167 -14.77 -7.88 11.88
CA LYS A 167 -14.41 -9.06 11.08
C LYS A 167 -12.89 -9.25 11.00
N ALA A 168 -12.14 -8.18 10.75
CA ALA A 168 -10.68 -8.22 10.75
C ALA A 168 -10.09 -8.58 12.12
N ARG A 169 -10.65 -8.04 13.20
CA ARG A 169 -10.24 -8.38 14.58
C ARG A 169 -10.56 -9.83 14.92
N HIS A 170 -11.73 -10.33 14.50
CA HIS A 170 -12.11 -11.73 14.67
C HIS A 170 -11.15 -12.65 13.91
N ALA A 171 -10.83 -12.34 12.64
CA ALA A 171 -9.87 -13.12 11.86
C ALA A 171 -8.50 -13.21 12.55
N LYS A 172 -7.97 -12.10 13.07
CA LYS A 172 -6.73 -12.10 13.86
C LYS A 172 -6.84 -12.90 15.16
N ALA A 173 -7.96 -12.79 15.86
CA ALA A 173 -8.17 -13.57 17.08
C ALA A 173 -8.25 -15.08 16.80
N VAL A 174 -8.85 -15.46 15.67
CA VAL A 174 -8.88 -16.85 15.19
C VAL A 174 -7.48 -17.31 14.82
N GLU A 175 -6.72 -16.53 14.04
CA GLU A 175 -5.33 -16.85 13.69
C GLU A 175 -4.45 -17.02 14.94
N GLN A 176 -4.59 -16.13 15.93
CA GLN A 176 -3.87 -16.25 17.20
C GLN A 176 -4.34 -17.45 18.02
N ALA A 177 -5.64 -17.75 18.05
CA ALA A 177 -6.18 -18.94 18.71
C ALA A 177 -5.72 -20.23 18.02
N GLU A 178 -5.60 -20.21 16.70
CA GLU A 178 -5.00 -21.27 15.91
C GLU A 178 -3.52 -21.39 16.22
N LEU A 179 -2.73 -20.31 16.26
CA LEU A 179 -1.30 -20.32 16.62
C LEU A 179 -1.05 -20.84 18.05
N VAL A 180 -1.87 -20.41 19.01
CA VAL A 180 -1.88 -20.94 20.39
C VAL A 180 -2.42 -22.38 20.43
N GLY A 181 -3.33 -22.73 19.52
CA GLY A 181 -3.82 -24.09 19.29
C GLY A 181 -2.80 -25.00 18.60
N TYR A 182 -1.89 -24.46 17.79
CA TYR A 182 -0.78 -25.13 17.11
C TYR A 182 0.38 -25.41 18.08
N LEU A 183 0.32 -24.91 19.32
CA LEU A 183 1.03 -25.51 20.48
C LEU A 183 0.40 -26.86 20.92
N LYS A 184 -0.35 -27.54 20.03
CA LYS A 184 -0.91 -28.88 20.20
C LYS A 184 -0.67 -29.65 18.89
N PRO A 185 0.06 -30.79 18.89
CA PRO A 185 -0.45 -32.08 19.43
C PRO A 185 0.62 -33.03 20.05
N PRO A 186 0.28 -34.22 20.64
CA PRO A 186 -1.03 -34.76 20.99
C PRO A 186 -1.25 -34.85 22.52
N GLY A 187 -2.51 -34.69 22.94
CA GLY A 187 -2.92 -34.83 24.32
C GLY A 187 -3.95 -33.76 24.67
N LYS A 188 -5.22 -34.15 24.70
CA LYS A 188 -6.32 -33.28 25.13
C LYS A 188 -6.04 -32.74 26.54
N LEU A 189 -5.81 -31.44 26.66
CA LEU A 189 -6.16 -30.71 27.88
C LEU A 189 -7.30 -29.78 27.50
N ASP A 190 -8.50 -30.22 27.84
CA ASP A 190 -9.69 -29.39 27.80
C ASP A 190 -9.50 -28.29 28.84
N ALA A 191 -9.82 -27.03 28.47
CA ALA A 191 -9.64 -25.88 29.35
C ALA A 191 -10.44 -25.98 30.66
N ALA A 192 -11.40 -26.91 30.74
CA ALA A 192 -12.21 -27.21 31.91
C ALA A 192 -11.57 -28.22 32.89
N THR A 193 -10.52 -28.97 32.50
CA THR A 193 -9.98 -30.07 33.32
C THR A 193 -8.50 -29.91 33.71
N SER A 194 -7.75 -29.03 33.05
CA SER A 194 -6.36 -28.76 33.44
C SER A 194 -6.32 -27.78 34.62
N SER A 195 -5.94 -28.26 35.80
CA SER A 195 -5.75 -27.40 36.95
C SER A 195 -4.70 -26.31 36.64
N PRO A 196 -4.85 -25.06 37.12
CA PRO A 196 -3.84 -24.02 36.95
C PRO A 196 -2.45 -24.44 37.48
N SER A 197 -2.40 -25.42 38.37
CA SER A 197 -1.18 -26.05 38.88
C SER A 197 -0.44 -26.85 37.80
N ASP A 198 -1.13 -27.58 36.94
CA ASP A 198 -0.49 -28.34 35.86
C ASP A 198 0.05 -27.42 34.76
N ARG A 199 -0.65 -26.30 34.49
CA ARG A 199 -0.13 -25.25 33.60
C ARG A 199 1.10 -24.57 34.19
N ALA A 200 1.08 -24.25 35.48
CA ALA A 200 2.23 -23.70 36.18
C ALA A 200 3.43 -24.67 36.17
N ARG A 201 3.19 -25.99 36.33
CA ARG A 201 4.24 -27.01 36.24
C ARG A 201 4.87 -27.09 34.86
N ILE A 202 4.07 -27.07 33.78
CA ILE A 202 4.56 -27.09 32.41
C ILE A 202 5.34 -25.80 32.10
N LEU A 203 4.85 -24.62 32.52
CA LEU A 203 5.61 -23.38 32.37
C LEU A 203 6.91 -23.40 33.18
N SER A 204 6.90 -23.95 34.39
CA SER A 204 8.09 -24.04 35.22
C SER A 204 9.13 -24.99 34.63
N SER A 205 8.73 -26.09 33.97
CA SER A 205 9.67 -26.99 33.30
C SER A 205 10.26 -26.35 32.04
N GLN A 206 9.46 -25.61 31.26
CA GLN A 206 9.95 -24.85 30.11
C GLN A 206 10.92 -23.74 30.52
N LEU A 207 10.63 -23.04 31.63
CA LEU A 207 11.49 -21.97 32.14
C LEU A 207 12.80 -22.53 32.71
N THR A 208 12.76 -23.70 33.35
CA THR A 208 13.97 -24.40 33.81
C THR A 208 14.83 -24.85 32.63
N LEU A 209 14.21 -25.32 31.54
CA LEU A 209 14.91 -25.70 30.32
C LEU A 209 15.55 -24.48 29.63
N LEU A 210 14.84 -23.36 29.58
CA LEU A 210 15.41 -22.09 29.10
C LEU A 210 16.60 -21.67 29.98
N GLN A 211 16.49 -21.84 31.31
CA GLN A 211 17.55 -21.50 32.24
C GLN A 211 18.78 -22.40 32.11
N THR A 212 18.63 -23.69 31.80
CA THR A 212 19.76 -24.57 31.49
C THR A 212 20.41 -24.24 30.15
N HIS A 213 19.61 -23.85 29.15
CA HIS A 213 20.12 -23.34 27.88
C HIS A 213 20.87 -22.01 28.04
N LEU A 214 20.35 -21.08 28.83
CA LEU A 214 21.05 -19.83 29.15
C LEU A 214 22.31 -20.08 29.97
N ALA A 215 22.30 -21.01 30.93
CA ALA A 215 23.49 -21.40 31.67
C ALA A 215 24.56 -22.04 30.75
N SER A 216 24.13 -22.83 29.76
CA SER A 216 25.01 -23.36 28.71
C SER A 216 25.56 -22.24 27.82
N LEU A 217 24.79 -21.18 27.56
CA LEU A 217 25.26 -20.02 26.80
C LEU A 217 26.20 -19.14 27.65
N LEU A 218 25.95 -19.00 28.95
CA LEU A 218 26.85 -18.32 29.89
C LEU A 218 28.17 -19.08 30.12
N SER A 219 28.18 -20.40 29.87
CA SER A 219 29.38 -21.23 29.86
C SER A 219 30.19 -21.11 28.56
N THR A 220 29.75 -20.28 27.61
CA THR A 220 30.58 -19.94 26.44
C THR A 220 31.73 -19.03 26.88
N PRO A 221 32.96 -19.28 26.42
CA PRO A 221 34.14 -18.56 26.90
C PRO A 221 34.03 -17.07 26.59
N THR A 222 34.10 -16.24 27.62
CA THR A 222 34.19 -14.79 27.48
C THR A 222 35.65 -14.42 27.15
N PRO A 223 35.90 -13.53 26.17
CA PRO A 223 37.26 -13.10 25.85
C PRO A 223 37.88 -12.33 27.03
N PRO A 224 39.21 -12.42 27.26
CA PRO A 224 39.86 -11.67 28.32
C PRO A 224 39.67 -10.16 28.08
N ARG A 225 39.24 -9.44 29.12
CA ARG A 225 39.09 -7.98 29.09
C ARG A 225 40.45 -7.34 28.83
N THR A 226 40.63 -6.70 27.68
CA THR A 226 41.75 -5.78 27.45
C THR A 226 41.53 -4.56 28.35
N SER A 227 42.41 -4.37 29.34
CA SER A 227 42.45 -3.20 30.21
C SER A 227 42.78 -1.95 29.39
N SER A 228 41.78 -1.15 29.03
CA SER A 228 41.98 0.25 28.64
C SER A 228 40.75 1.08 28.97
N SER A 229 40.58 1.40 30.25
CA SER A 229 39.74 2.50 30.71
C SER A 229 40.25 2.99 32.06
N ALA A 230 41.33 3.75 32.03
CA ALA A 230 41.64 4.75 33.05
C ALA A 230 42.14 6.00 32.32
N ALA A 231 41.30 7.03 32.27
CA ALA A 231 41.55 8.29 31.62
C ALA A 231 42.56 9.16 32.41
N GLY A 232 43.45 9.86 31.70
CA GLY A 232 44.27 10.97 32.18
C GLY A 232 45.28 11.43 31.10
N PRO A 233 45.51 12.75 30.87
CA PRO A 233 45.65 13.27 29.50
C PRO A 233 47.06 13.70 29.04
N ALA A 234 47.18 13.86 27.71
CA ALA A 234 48.09 14.74 26.94
C ALA A 234 49.47 14.20 26.48
N ALA A 235 49.62 14.00 25.15
CA ALA A 235 50.67 14.60 24.29
C ALA A 235 50.42 14.21 22.80
N PRO A 236 50.73 15.07 21.81
CA PRO A 236 50.50 14.79 20.40
C PRO A 236 51.73 14.16 19.72
N GLY A 237 51.49 13.17 18.86
CA GLY A 237 52.49 12.64 17.93
C GLY A 237 52.87 11.19 18.20
N GLY A 238 52.35 10.29 17.36
CA GLY A 238 52.70 8.87 17.33
C GLY A 238 51.53 8.05 16.79
N ALA A 239 51.71 7.41 15.64
CA ALA A 239 50.72 6.53 15.03
C ALA A 239 50.31 5.42 16.02
N ALA A 240 49.05 5.44 16.45
CA ALA A 240 48.47 4.37 17.25
C ALA A 240 48.00 3.27 16.31
N ASP A 241 48.82 2.23 16.14
CA ASP A 241 48.28 0.91 15.82
C ASP A 241 47.40 0.50 17.00
N THR A 242 46.09 0.70 16.86
CA THR A 242 45.13 0.02 17.72
C THR A 242 45.18 -1.46 17.34
N ASP A 243 45.96 -2.23 18.08
CA ASP A 243 45.98 -3.69 18.02
C ASP A 243 44.65 -4.22 18.58
N VAL A 244 43.59 -4.08 17.77
CA VAL A 244 42.26 -4.61 18.06
C VAL A 244 42.34 -6.11 17.84
N ALA A 245 42.24 -6.88 18.92
CA ALA A 245 42.35 -8.32 18.87
C ALA A 245 41.42 -8.90 17.76
N PRO A 246 41.89 -9.85 16.93
CA PRO A 246 41.23 -10.22 15.66
C PRO A 246 39.79 -10.76 15.80
N TRP A 247 39.39 -11.23 17.00
CA TRP A 247 38.01 -11.64 17.30
C TRP A 247 37.03 -10.47 17.45
N ALA A 248 37.51 -9.23 17.64
CA ALA A 248 36.69 -8.03 17.78
C ALA A 248 36.40 -7.31 16.46
N ALA A 249 37.01 -7.76 15.35
CA ALA A 249 36.86 -7.14 14.03
C ALA A 249 35.48 -7.37 13.39
N SER A 250 34.83 -8.51 13.65
CA SER A 250 33.49 -8.80 13.14
C SER A 250 32.79 -9.90 13.94
N ARG A 251 31.45 -9.94 13.85
CA ARG A 251 30.62 -10.94 14.55
C ARG A 251 30.93 -12.38 14.10
N SER A 252 31.33 -12.59 12.86
CA SER A 252 31.77 -13.90 12.34
C SER A 252 33.16 -14.29 12.84
N ALA A 253 34.08 -13.34 13.01
CA ALA A 253 35.40 -13.60 13.61
C ALA A 253 35.30 -14.03 15.07
N PHE A 254 34.40 -13.44 15.85
CA PHE A 254 34.11 -13.87 17.21
C PHE A 254 33.56 -15.30 17.27
N VAL A 255 32.65 -15.66 16.36
CA VAL A 255 32.05 -17.00 16.30
C VAL A 255 33.10 -18.06 15.95
N ASN A 256 33.99 -17.79 15.00
CA ASN A 256 35.09 -18.69 14.66
C ASN A 256 36.10 -18.86 15.81
N TRP A 257 36.42 -17.77 16.51
CA TRP A 257 37.26 -17.82 17.71
C TRP A 257 36.62 -18.63 18.85
N ALA A 258 35.34 -18.38 19.16
CA ALA A 258 34.60 -19.08 20.21
C ALA A 258 34.43 -20.58 19.89
N ALA A 259 34.23 -20.93 18.62
CA ALA A 259 34.22 -22.30 18.14
C ALA A 259 35.59 -22.98 18.31
N GLY A 260 36.69 -22.27 18.00
CA GLY A 260 38.05 -22.75 18.20
C GLY A 260 38.40 -23.01 19.67
N VAL A 261 38.07 -22.10 20.57
CA VAL A 261 38.29 -22.26 22.04
C VAL A 261 37.50 -23.43 22.62
N LYS A 262 36.30 -23.68 22.07
CA LYS A 262 35.44 -24.81 22.49
C LYS A 262 35.94 -26.16 21.94
N ALA A 263 36.57 -26.16 20.76
CA ALA A 263 37.12 -27.35 20.13
C ALA A 263 38.53 -27.74 20.63
N GLY A 264 39.32 -26.77 21.08
CA GLY A 264 40.62 -26.98 21.71
C GLY A 264 40.85 -25.92 22.78
N GLY A 265 41.10 -26.34 24.03
CA GLY A 265 41.23 -25.44 25.18
C GLY A 265 42.20 -24.26 24.98
N PRO A 266 42.24 -23.30 25.92
CA PRO A 266 42.63 -21.89 25.72
C PRO A 266 44.01 -21.61 25.11
N SER A 267 44.88 -22.63 24.99
CA SER A 267 46.17 -22.59 24.29
C SER A 267 46.05 -22.63 22.76
N SER A 268 44.96 -23.16 22.19
CA SER A 268 44.80 -23.33 20.73
C SER A 268 44.41 -22.05 19.99
N ALA A 269 43.81 -21.07 20.69
CA ALA A 269 43.28 -19.85 20.08
C ALA A 269 44.37 -18.85 19.64
N ALA A 270 45.59 -18.96 20.18
CA ALA A 270 46.72 -18.13 19.74
C ALA A 270 47.33 -18.59 18.41
N ALA A 271 47.12 -19.83 18.00
CA ALA A 271 47.72 -20.41 16.79
C ALA A 271 46.87 -20.21 15.52
N ALA A 272 45.58 -19.90 15.65
CA ALA A 272 44.67 -19.74 14.51
C ALA A 272 44.74 -18.37 13.81
N ALA A 273 45.51 -17.41 14.35
CA ALA A 273 45.62 -16.05 13.80
C ALA A 273 46.76 -15.88 12.77
N GLY A 274 47.50 -16.94 12.43
CA GLY A 274 48.56 -16.90 11.42
C GLY A 274 48.54 -18.16 10.55
N GLY A 275 47.92 -18.07 9.37
CA GLY A 275 47.99 -19.17 8.39
C GLY A 275 47.09 -18.95 7.17
N GLU A 276 47.67 -18.42 6.10
CA GLU A 276 47.13 -18.52 4.74
C GLU A 276 47.22 -19.96 4.21
N GLY A 277 46.14 -20.42 3.58
CA GLY A 277 46.14 -21.48 2.55
C GLY A 277 46.04 -22.93 3.03
N ALA A 278 44.88 -23.57 2.81
CA ALA A 278 44.74 -24.81 2.00
C ALA A 278 43.39 -25.54 2.21
N ALA A 279 42.79 -25.90 1.08
CA ALA A 279 41.71 -26.84 0.76
C ALA A 279 41.15 -27.82 1.83
N GLY A 280 39.81 -27.96 1.83
CA GLY A 280 39.09 -29.09 2.44
C GLY A 280 37.58 -29.05 2.19
N LYS A 281 37.11 -29.83 1.22
CA LYS A 281 35.73 -29.97 0.74
C LYS A 281 34.94 -30.92 1.65
N ALA A 282 33.89 -30.45 2.34
CA ALA A 282 32.70 -31.24 2.74
C ALA A 282 31.71 -30.37 3.55
N ALA A 283 30.42 -30.42 3.19
CA ALA A 283 29.21 -30.01 3.95
C ALA A 283 28.33 -28.96 3.24
N SER A 284 27.88 -29.23 2.01
CA SER A 284 27.03 -28.33 1.23
C SER A 284 25.51 -28.48 1.45
N GLY A 285 25.06 -29.36 2.35
CA GLY A 285 23.62 -29.68 2.50
C GLY A 285 22.85 -28.85 3.54
N GLN A 286 23.44 -28.59 4.72
CA GLN A 286 22.76 -27.85 5.79
C GLN A 286 22.83 -26.33 5.63
N GLN A 287 23.91 -25.85 5.00
CA GLN A 287 24.18 -24.42 4.87
C GLN A 287 23.18 -23.71 3.92
N GLN A 288 22.72 -24.41 2.88
CA GLN A 288 21.72 -23.87 1.95
C GLN A 288 20.32 -23.78 2.58
N GLN A 289 20.00 -24.66 3.54
CA GLN A 289 18.73 -24.64 4.26
C GLN A 289 18.69 -23.54 5.31
N GLU A 290 19.81 -23.28 5.98
CA GLU A 290 19.95 -22.19 6.96
C GLU A 290 19.93 -20.81 6.28
N ASP A 291 20.56 -20.66 5.11
CA ASP A 291 20.53 -19.41 4.34
C ASP A 291 19.12 -19.06 3.83
N ALA A 292 18.32 -20.07 3.45
CA ALA A 292 16.93 -19.88 3.02
C ALA A 292 16.01 -19.42 4.17
N ILE A 293 16.16 -20.01 5.36
CA ILE A 293 15.37 -19.64 6.55
C ILE A 293 15.72 -18.22 7.00
N VAL A 294 16.98 -17.82 6.92
CA VAL A 294 17.43 -16.46 7.29
C VAL A 294 16.96 -15.41 6.29
N ALA A 295 16.86 -15.74 5.00
CA ALA A 295 16.28 -14.84 3.99
C ALA A 295 14.78 -14.62 4.23
N GLN A 296 14.04 -15.68 4.55
CA GLN A 296 12.59 -15.63 4.80
C GLN A 296 12.25 -14.82 6.07
N LEU A 297 13.09 -14.91 7.10
CA LEU A 297 12.93 -14.13 8.34
C LEU A 297 13.17 -12.62 8.14
N ARG A 298 14.05 -12.25 7.19
CA ARG A 298 14.31 -10.84 6.84
C ARG A 298 13.14 -10.23 6.09
N GLN A 299 12.58 -10.98 5.13
CA GLN A 299 11.42 -10.54 4.36
C GLN A 299 10.19 -10.31 5.26
N GLN A 300 9.93 -11.19 6.23
CA GLN A 300 8.82 -11.01 7.18
C GLN A 300 9.01 -9.82 8.12
N ALA A 301 10.25 -9.46 8.45
CA ALA A 301 10.54 -8.29 9.29
C ALA A 301 10.30 -6.96 8.54
N ASP A 302 10.53 -6.95 7.23
CA ASP A 302 10.31 -5.79 6.36
C ASP A 302 8.81 -5.61 6.02
N GLU A 303 8.03 -6.70 5.98
CA GLU A 303 6.57 -6.67 5.75
C GLU A 303 5.76 -6.23 6.99
N THR A 304 6.28 -6.47 8.19
CA THR A 304 5.66 -5.96 9.43
C THR A 304 6.05 -4.51 9.65
N GLY A 305 5.37 -3.62 8.93
CA GLY A 305 5.46 -2.17 9.08
C GLY A 305 5.44 -1.73 10.55
N SER A 306 6.24 -0.71 10.84
CA SER A 306 6.42 -0.15 12.17
C SER A 306 5.09 0.41 12.70
N ALA A 307 4.96 0.53 14.03
CA ALA A 307 3.83 1.23 14.66
C ALA A 307 3.66 2.70 14.17
N GLY A 308 4.65 3.25 13.46
CA GLY A 308 4.54 4.51 12.72
C GLY A 308 3.62 4.47 11.50
N ASP A 309 3.52 3.33 10.81
CA ASP A 309 2.78 3.21 9.54
C ASP A 309 1.26 3.18 9.77
N ALA A 310 0.82 2.62 10.90
CA ALA A 310 -0.58 2.70 11.34
C ALA A 310 -1.01 4.15 11.67
N LYS A 311 -0.07 5.02 12.05
CA LYS A 311 -0.33 6.43 12.36
C LYS A 311 -0.38 7.29 11.09
N ALA A 312 0.33 6.89 10.03
CA ALA A 312 0.26 7.51 8.71
C ALA A 312 -1.09 7.26 8.01
N LEU A 313 -1.66 6.05 8.16
CA LEU A 313 -2.99 5.72 7.65
C LEU A 313 -4.13 6.50 8.35
N LEU A 314 -3.98 6.85 9.63
CA LEU A 314 -4.94 7.68 10.37
C LEU A 314 -4.74 9.19 10.15
N GLY A 315 -3.61 9.62 9.57
CA GLY A 315 -3.24 11.03 9.38
C GLY A 315 -3.69 11.64 8.05
N LEU A 316 -4.02 10.83 7.05
CA LEU A 316 -4.37 11.31 5.69
C LEU A 316 -5.82 11.80 5.55
N THR A 317 -6.68 11.61 6.56
CA THR A 317 -8.09 12.08 6.52
C THR A 317 -8.33 13.40 7.22
N LYS A 318 -7.30 14.01 7.84
CA LYS A 318 -7.45 15.27 8.60
C LYS A 318 -6.89 16.52 7.91
N ALA A 319 -6.40 16.39 6.68
CA ALA A 319 -5.79 17.50 5.91
C ALA A 319 -6.58 17.85 4.63
N ALA A 320 -7.91 17.65 4.64
CA ALA A 320 -8.81 18.19 3.63
C ALA A 320 -9.93 18.98 4.32
N LYS A 321 -9.57 20.16 4.86
CA LYS A 321 -10.51 21.25 5.13
C LYS A 321 -9.77 22.58 5.07
#